data_AF-A0A352M0J9-F1
#
_entry.id   AF-A0A352M0J9-F1
#
_cell.length_a   1.000
_cell.length_b   1.000
_cell.length_c   1.000
_cell.angle_alpha   90.00
_cell.angle_beta   90.00
_cell.angle_gamma   90.00
#
_symmetry.space_group_name_H-M   'P 1'
#
loop_
_entity.id
_entity.type
_entity.pdbx_description
1 polymer ?
#
loop_
_entity_poly.entity_id
_entity_poly.type
_entity_poly.pdbx_seq_one_letter_code
_entity_poly.pdbx_strand_id
1 'polypeptide(L)' 'GKGSFNIGEEFRLTRNFKIRAGYSTYPSRFSTGFGFEFKNIKLDYGFRNHDTLNSTHRVSFTYMMD' A
#
# COMPACT_ATOMS: atom_id res chain seq x y z
N GLY A 1 -8.70 -12.55 22.39
CA GLY A 1 -7.57 -12.17 21.52
C GLY A 1 -7.37 -10.67 21.60
N LYS A 2 -6.13 -10.16 21.52
CA LYS A 2 -5.89 -8.72 21.46
C LYS A 2 -6.58 -8.17 20.20
N GLY A 3 -7.47 -7.18 20.35
CA GLY A 3 -8.10 -6.52 19.21
C GLY A 3 -7.05 -5.76 18.40
N SER A 4 -7.16 -5.81 17.07
CA SER A 4 -6.35 -4.98 16.17
C SER A 4 -7.24 -3.96 15.50
N PHE A 5 -6.91 -2.69 15.63
CA PHE A 5 -7.51 -1.61 14.86
C PHE A 5 -6.62 -1.32 13.65
N ASN A 6 -7.23 -1.14 12.49
CA ASN A 6 -6.53 -0.85 11.24
C ASN A 6 -7.17 0.37 10.61
N ILE A 7 -6.36 1.37 10.27
CA ILE A 7 -6.78 2.57 9.55
C ILE A 7 -5.88 2.75 8.34
N GLY A 8 -6.44 3.25 7.25
CA GLY A 8 -5.68 3.61 6.06
C GLY A 8 -6.43 4.61 5.20
N GLU A 9 -5.68 5.36 4.42
CA GLU A 9 -6.17 6.36 3.49
C GLU A 9 -5.52 6.15 2.13
N GLU A 10 -6.30 6.37 1.07
CA GLU A 10 -5.80 6.53 -0.30
C GLU A 10 -6.10 7.96 -0.75
N PHE A 11 -5.06 8.68 -1.17
CA PHE A 11 -5.19 10.00 -1.76
C PHE A 11 -4.80 9.95 -3.24
N ARG A 12 -5.67 10.48 -4.11
CA ARG A 12 -5.43 10.55 -5.56
C ARG A 12 -4.91 11.92 -5.92
N LEU A 13 -3.59 12.02 -6.13
CA LEU A 13 -2.94 13.26 -6.56
C LEU A 13 -3.34 13.63 -7.99
N THR A 14 -3.47 12.62 -8.86
CA THR A 14 -3.97 12.78 -10.22
C THR A 14 -4.87 11.60 -10.59
N ARG A 15 -5.45 11.62 -11.80
CA ARG A 15 -6.21 10.46 -12.32
C ARG A 15 -5.36 9.19 -12.43
N ASN A 16 -4.04 9.35 -12.59
CA ASN A 16 -3.11 8.26 -12.86
C ASN A 16 -2.19 7.95 -11.67
N PHE A 17 -2.13 8.81 -10.65
CA PHE A 17 -1.21 8.66 -9.53
C PHE A 17 -1.91 8.75 -8.18
N LYS A 18 -1.66 7.76 -7.33
CA LYS A 18 -2.29 7.59 -6.02
C LYS A 18 -1.22 7.33 -4.98
N ILE A 19 -1.39 7.85 -3.78
CA ILE A 19 -0.57 7.54 -2.61
C ILE A 19 -1.46 6.90 -1.54
N ARG A 20 -0.87 6.01 -0.74
CA ARG A 20 -1.57 5.25 0.30
C ARG A 20 -0.75 5.26 1.57
N ALA A 21 -1.42 5.43 2.70
CA ALA A 21 -0.82 5.28 4.02
C ALA A 21 -1.75 4.48 4.91
N GLY A 22 -1.21 3.75 5.88
CA GLY A 22 -2.00 2.96 6.81
C GLY A 22 -1.25 2.60 8.07
N TYR A 23 -2.00 2.35 9.13
CA TYR A 23 -1.50 1.98 10.44
C TYR A 23 -2.35 0.87 11.06
N SER A 24 -1.69 -0.14 11.62
CA SER A 24 -2.28 -1.25 12.38
C SER A 24 -1.81 -1.17 13.82
N THR A 25 -2.70 -1.34 14.80
CA THR A 25 -2.34 -1.22 16.23
C THR A 25 -1.76 -2.49 16.84
N TYR A 26 -2.05 -3.68 16.30
CA TYR A 26 -1.47 -4.93 16.81
C TYR A 26 -1.26 -6.00 15.73
N PRO A 27 -0.01 -6.39 15.44
CA PRO A 27 1.24 -5.71 15.82
C PRO A 27 1.29 -4.27 15.26
N SER A 28 2.07 -3.39 15.90
CA SER A 28 2.17 -1.99 15.48
C SER A 28 2.84 -1.95 14.11
N ARG A 29 2.11 -1.54 13.08
CA ARG A 29 2.66 -1.53 11.71
C ARG A 29 2.20 -0.31 10.96
N PHE A 30 3.14 0.39 10.38
CA PHE A 30 2.96 1.43 9.40
C PHE A 30 3.16 0.87 7.99
N SER A 31 2.29 1.26 7.08
CA SER A 31 2.38 0.99 5.65
C SER A 31 2.26 2.27 4.86
N THR A 32 3.04 2.38 3.78
CA THR A 32 2.90 3.46 2.80
C THR A 32 3.09 2.89 1.40
N GLY A 33 2.60 3.58 0.39
CA GLY A 33 2.77 3.14 -0.99
C GLY A 33 2.28 4.17 -1.98
N PHE A 34 2.60 3.92 -3.24
CA PHE A 34 2.08 4.68 -4.35
C PHE A 34 1.69 3.75 -5.50
N GLY A 35 0.74 4.20 -6.30
CA GLY A 35 0.23 3.50 -7.46
C GLY A 35 0.24 4.42 -8.67
N PHE A 36 0.65 3.87 -9.81
CA PHE A 36 0.56 4.50 -11.11
C PHE A 36 -0.31 3.66 -12.04
N GLU A 37 -1.31 4.28 -12.66
CA GLU A 37 -2.24 3.63 -13.58
C GLU A 37 -2.15 4.30 -14.95
N PHE A 38 -1.86 3.54 -16.00
CA PHE A 38 -1.82 4.03 -17.37
C PHE A 38 -2.42 3.01 -18.34
N LYS A 39 -3.55 3.38 -18.96
CA LYS A 39 -4.34 2.50 -19.84
C LYS A 39 -4.65 1.17 -19.14
N ASN A 40 -4.21 0.06 -19.70
CA ASN A 40 -4.43 -1.29 -19.23
C ASN A 40 -3.38 -1.73 -18.19
N ILE A 41 -2.43 -0.86 -17.82
CA ILE A 41 -1.34 -1.18 -16.90
C ILE A 41 -1.56 -0.48 -15.55
N LYS A 42 -1.33 -1.21 -14.46
CA LYS A 42 -1.18 -0.65 -13.11
C LYS A 42 0.12 -1.13 -12.48
N LEU A 43 0.82 -0.19 -11.87
CA LEU A 43 2.05 -0.41 -11.13
C LEU A 43 1.83 0.09 -9.70
N ASP A 44 2.00 -0.79 -8.72
CA ASP A 44 1.89 -0.43 -7.31
C ASP A 44 3.18 -0.79 -6.58
N TYR A 45 3.70 0.17 -5.82
CA TYR A 45 4.77 -0.04 -4.87
C TYR A 45 4.25 0.20 -3.46
N GLY A 46 4.49 -0.76 -2.58
CA GLY A 46 4.11 -0.72 -1.18
C GLY A 46 5.31 -1.00 -0.28
N PHE A 47 5.40 -0.24 0.80
CA PHE A 47 6.33 -0.44 1.90
C PHE A 47 5.52 -0.76 3.16
N ARG A 48 6.05 -1.69 3.96
CA ARG A 48 5.51 -1.98 5.29
C ARG A 48 6.66 -2.19 6.26
N ASN A 49 6.62 -1.50 7.40
CA ASN A 49 7.57 -1.79 8.47
C ASN A 49 7.18 -3.09 9.20
N HIS A 50 8.14 -3.66 9.92
CA HIS A 50 7.92 -4.81 10.79
C HIS A 50 8.66 -4.55 12.11
N ASP A 51 8.03 -4.87 13.25
CA ASP A 51 8.59 -4.57 14.57
C ASP A 51 9.89 -5.34 14.86
N THR A 52 10.06 -6.53 14.27
CA THR A 52 11.16 -7.45 14.58
C THR A 52 11.98 -7.91 13.36
N LEU A 53 11.57 -7.55 12.14
CA LEU A 53 12.23 -7.98 10.89
C LEU A 53 12.55 -6.77 10.01
N ASN A 54 13.37 -7.00 8.99
CA ASN A 54 13.58 -6.03 7.92
C ASN A 54 12.26 -5.60 7.28
N SER A 55 12.24 -4.36 6.83
CA SER A 55 11.07 -3.78 6.18
C SER A 55 10.71 -4.56 4.91
N THR A 56 9.41 -4.68 4.64
CA THR A 56 8.92 -5.39 3.46
C THR A 56 8.61 -4.40 2.35
N HIS A 57 9.19 -4.65 1.19
CA HIS A 57 8.90 -3.93 -0.05
C HIS A 57 8.08 -4.86 -0.96
N ARG A 58 6.99 -4.34 -1.52
CA ARG A 58 6.11 -5.07 -2.44
C ARG A 58 5.98 -4.27 -3.72
N VAL A 59 6.28 -4.91 -4.85
CA VAL A 59 6.03 -4.38 -6.18
C VAL A 59 4.94 -5.24 -6.82
N SER A 60 3.92 -4.61 -7.39
CA SER A 60 2.85 -5.29 -8.13
C SER A 60 2.73 -4.67 -9.51
N PHE A 61 2.63 -5.52 -10.52
CA PHE A 61 2.29 -5.14 -11.89
C PHE A 61 0.98 -5.84 -12.25
N THR A 62 0.03 -5.07 -12.77
CA THR A 62 -1.27 -5.59 -13.23
C THR A 62 -1.46 -5.16 -14.67
N TYR A 63 -1.85 -6.11 -15.53
CA TYR A 63 -2.30 -5.85 -16.88
C TYR A 63 -3.78 -6.26 -17.00
N MET A 64 -4.64 -5.32 -17.39
CA MET A 64 -6.06 -5.55 -17.61
C MET A 64 -6.26 -5.99 -19.06
N MET A 65 -6.76 -7.21 -19.26
CA MET A 65 -7.22 -7.70 -20.56
C MET A 65 -8.68 -7.30 -20.74
N ASP A 66 -9.04 -6.88 -21.94
CA ASP A 66 -10.42 -6.56 -22.34
C ASP A 66 -11.25 -7.84 -22.58
#